data_AF-A0A536SXG5-F1
#
_entry.id   AF-A0A536SXG5-F1
#
_cell.length_a   1.000
_cell.length_b   1.000
_cell.length_c   1.000
_cell.angle_alpha   90.00
_cell.angle_beta   90.00
_cell.angle_gamma   90.00
#
_symmetry.space_group_name_H-M   'P 1'
#
loop_
_entity.id
_entity.type
_entity.pdbx_description
1 polymer ?
#
loop_
_entity_poly.entity_id
_entity_poly.type
_entity_poly.pdbx_seq_one_letter_code
_entity_poly.pdbx_strand_id
1 'polypeptide(L)' 'MAEPRQQIKSALPPIPAKRYFTIGEVSDLCAVKPHVLRYWEQ' A
#
# COMPACT_ATOMS: atom_id res chain seq x y z
N MET A 1 1.98 -10.70 -32.86
CA MET A 1 0.84 -10.18 -32.07
C MET A 1 1.27 -10.21 -30.61
N ALA A 2 1.61 -9.06 -30.02
CA ALA A 2 1.94 -8.97 -28.60
C ALA A 2 0.64 -8.79 -27.83
N GLU A 3 0.35 -9.74 -26.94
CA GLU A 3 -0.87 -9.76 -26.14
C GLU A 3 -0.90 -8.55 -25.19
N PRO A 4 -2.06 -7.87 -25.02
CA PRO A 4 -2.16 -6.74 -24.11
C PRO A 4 -1.94 -7.24 -22.68
N ARG A 5 -0.91 -6.71 -22.01
CA ARG A 5 -0.64 -6.93 -20.57
C ARG A 5 -1.93 -6.64 -19.82
N GLN A 6 -2.53 -7.70 -19.28
CA GLN A 6 -3.74 -7.65 -18.48
C GLN A 6 -3.48 -6.65 -17.35
N GLN A 7 -4.03 -5.44 -17.47
CA GLN A 7 -3.97 -4.46 -16.41
C GLN A 7 -4.88 -4.99 -15.33
N ILE A 8 -4.30 -5.63 -14.32
CA ILE A 8 -4.99 -6.06 -13.11
C ILE A 8 -5.42 -4.78 -12.41
N LYS A 9 -6.53 -4.21 -12.87
CA LYS A 9 -7.37 -3.28 -12.11
C LYS A 9 -8.08 -4.15 -11.09
N SER A 10 -7.29 -4.73 -10.17
CA SER A 10 -7.81 -5.21 -8.90
C SER A 10 -8.73 -4.11 -8.43
N ALA A 11 -9.98 -4.44 -8.13
CA ALA A 11 -10.93 -3.52 -7.54
C ALA A 11 -10.32 -3.02 -6.23
N LEU A 12 -9.47 -2.01 -6.34
CA LEU A 12 -8.84 -1.38 -5.20
C LEU A 12 -10.02 -0.77 -4.45
N PRO A 13 -10.25 -1.15 -3.19
CA PRO A 13 -11.22 -0.45 -2.37
C PRO A 13 -10.90 1.05 -2.50
N PRO A 14 -11.92 1.93 -2.59
CA PRO A 14 -11.72 3.34 -2.89
C PRO A 14 -10.58 3.85 -2.03
N ILE A 15 -9.51 4.34 -2.67
CA ILE A 15 -8.30 4.80 -1.98
C ILE A 15 -8.80 5.70 -0.85
N PRO A 16 -8.57 5.35 0.42
CA PRO A 16 -9.10 6.10 1.53
C PRO A 16 -8.69 7.57 1.32
N ALA A 17 -9.63 8.51 1.43
CA ALA A 17 -9.37 9.93 1.18
C ALA A 17 -8.38 10.57 2.18
N LYS A 18 -7.72 9.76 3.00
CA LYS A 18 -6.72 10.10 4.00
C LYS A 18 -5.34 9.99 3.36
N ARG A 19 -4.73 11.13 3.03
CA ARG A 19 -3.39 11.21 2.41
C ARG A 19 -2.24 10.81 3.32
N TYR A 20 -2.46 10.83 4.63
CA TYR A 20 -1.46 10.45 5.62
C TYR A 20 -2.02 9.34 6.49
N PHE A 21 -1.35 8.20 6.44
CA PHE A 21 -1.59 7.10 7.37
C PHE A 21 -0.57 7.20 8.48
N THR A 22 -0.99 6.90 9.70
CA THR A 22 -0.03 6.72 10.78
C THR A 22 0.75 5.43 10.57
N ILE A 23 1.99 5.39 11.08
CA ILE A 23 2.84 4.19 11.02
C ILE A 23 2.14 2.98 11.67
N GLY A 24 1.29 3.21 12.68
CA GLY A 24 0.44 2.17 13.28
C GLY A 24 -0.60 1.62 12.30
N GLU A 25 -1.36 2.48 11.63
CA GLU A 25 -2.35 2.06 10.62
C GLU A 25 -1.69 1.27 9.47
N VAL A 26 -0.53 1.70 8.96
CA VAL A 26 0.19 0.98 7.89
C VAL A 26 0.79 -0.34 8.40
N SER A 27 1.27 -0.36 9.65
CA SER A 27 1.77 -1.56 10.30
C SER A 27 0.70 -2.65 10.40
N ASP A 28 -0.51 -2.29 10.80
CA ASP A 28 -1.65 -3.23 10.88
C ASP A 28 -2.13 -3.67 9.49
N LEU A 29 -2.17 -2.75 8.51
CA LEU A 29 -2.64 -3.05 7.15
C LEU A 29 -1.67 -3.96 6.36
N CYS A 30 -0.37 -3.74 6.51
CA CYS A 30 0.64 -4.51 5.79
C CYS A 30 1.26 -5.63 6.65
N ALA A 31 0.81 -5.79 7.90
CA ALA A 31 1.37 -6.72 8.89
C ALA A 31 2.90 -6.59 9.08
N VAL A 32 3.43 -5.37 8.92
CA VAL A 32 4.86 -5.08 9.01
C VAL A 32 5.12 -4.31 10.30
N LYS A 33 6.18 -4.64 11.03
CA LYS A 33 6.48 -3.97 12.31
C LYS A 33 6.72 -2.45 12.11
N PRO A 34 6.27 -1.58 13.03
CA PRO A 34 6.41 -0.12 12.93
C PRO A 34 7.86 0.37 12.72
N HIS A 35 8.83 -0.35 13.26
CA HIS A 35 10.25 0.00 13.12
C HIS A 35 10.77 -0.19 11.69
N VAL A 36 10.22 -1.13 10.93
CA VAL A 36 10.61 -1.37 9.53
C VAL A 36 10.13 -0.23 8.65
N LEU A 37 8.89 0.23 8.88
CA LEU A 37 8.34 1.40 8.20
C LEU A 37 9.12 2.68 8.51
N ARG A 38 9.55 2.86 9.78
CA ARG A 38 10.44 3.97 10.15
C ARG A 38 11.81 3.89 9.49
N TYR A 39 12.37 2.68 9.33
CA TYR A 39 13.67 2.49 8.68
C TYR A 39 13.64 2.87 7.20
N TRP A 40 12.48 2.79 6.53
CA TRP A 40 12.35 3.14 5.12
C TRP A 40 12.21 4.64 4.86
N GLU A 41 11.85 5.44 5.89
CA GLU A 41 11.86 6.92 5.82
C GLU A 41 13.20 7.54 6.24
N GLN A 42 14.17 6.73 6.69
CA GLN A 42 15.56 7.15 6.91
C GLN A 42 16.40 6.96 5.65
#